data_AF-A0A0W7Y5N2-F1
#
_entry.id   AF-A0A0W7Y5N2-F1
#
_cell.length_a   1.000
_cell.length_b   1.000
_cell.length_c   1.000
_cell.angle_alpha   90.00
_cell.angle_beta   90.00
_cell.angle_gamma   90.00
#
_symmetry.space_group_name_H-M   'P 1'
#
loop_
_entity.id
_entity.type
_entity.pdbx_description
1 polymer ?
#
loop_
_entity_poly.entity_id
_entity_poly.type
_entity_poly.pdbx_seq_one_letter_code
_entity_poly.pdbx_strand_id
1 'polypeptide(L)'
;MNERNIELQPAKKNRRKIIRSIVQLIIVVLLAVILIKAVFLTEKRTAETVPLNNKEGFIALSYFGVSRNDSPKYVSKKNLEEQLTLLEKQGYQTITQQDILDFYQKDKPLPEKALYLSFEDGRTDSSIFAQNIMEKLNYKATMFTYANKMDTRDNKFLKPKDLKLMERSGYWELGSNGYRLTYINIFNDKGQSLGVIDENNVPNKTTIEYYNHYLMDFIRNQYMIPSETRLEMEKRIRKDYTLMEEIYQQEFGEVPKAYAIMHANSLYNNMDPLVQHVNDKEIKDKFRMHFNLELGAYNDREADLYNLNRLQVSPYWSTNHVMMKIRQASKQNVEFKIGDLSLAQKWDVMNGAAEFENNEVTLTSAPSSEGRILFKEALPENYQAHFTFKGNVVGQQAFYINYDEKTNSYLRVALVDNEIVISEKLPGAGIVEKQRFQLNEIKWNEEEYAFNKATVYSYQDTQNGSRINDKEYPRNLTKKRVFNITVNKDKIEIDVDNVLSETVQINPLLQGSQIGFGALYSKKDTSHEQYADDIYDTLIEDILITDSKDQTIFTNQYTNFEKVKHKTITMFNHVVDFFIETF
;
A
#
# COMPACT_ATOMS: atom_id res chain seq x y z
N MET A 1 -67.02 -34.31 27.00
CA MET A 1 -66.39 -33.97 25.70
C MET A 1 -67.07 -32.74 25.16
N ASN A 2 -66.45 -31.56 25.27
CA ASN A 2 -66.85 -30.36 24.54
C ASN A 2 -65.89 -30.24 23.36
N GLU A 3 -66.31 -30.68 22.18
CA GLU A 3 -65.59 -30.41 20.94
C GLU A 3 -65.65 -28.91 20.68
N ARG A 4 -64.54 -28.21 20.94
CA ARG A 4 -64.34 -26.87 20.40
C ARG A 4 -64.26 -27.01 18.89
N ASN A 5 -65.34 -26.68 18.20
CA ASN A 5 -65.30 -26.40 16.76
C ASN A 5 -64.28 -25.29 16.52
N ILE A 6 -63.07 -25.67 16.10
CA ILE A 6 -62.09 -24.74 15.56
C ILE A 6 -62.63 -24.42 14.17
N GLU A 7 -63.39 -23.33 14.07
CA GLU A 7 -63.83 -22.79 12.80
C GLU A 7 -62.58 -22.40 12.00
N LEU A 8 -62.16 -23.29 11.10
CA LEU A 8 -61.08 -23.02 10.16
C LEU A 8 -61.55 -21.83 9.32
N GLN A 9 -60.88 -20.68 9.45
CA GLN A 9 -61.12 -19.49 8.63
C GLN A 9 -60.15 -19.49 7.44
N PRO A 10 -60.41 -20.24 6.34
CA PRO A 10 -59.52 -20.34 5.19
C PRO A 10 -59.26 -18.97 4.53
N ALA A 11 -60.23 -18.05 4.58
CA ALA A 11 -60.06 -16.69 4.08
C ALA A 11 -58.95 -15.92 4.83
N LYS A 12 -58.87 -16.05 6.17
CA LYS A 12 -57.85 -15.41 7.00
C LYS A 12 -56.46 -16.03 6.79
N LYS A 13 -56.40 -17.37 6.61
CA LYS A 13 -55.18 -18.11 6.26
C LYS A 13 -54.67 -17.75 4.86
N ASN A 14 -55.56 -17.66 3.87
CA ASN A 14 -55.24 -17.26 2.50
C ASN A 14 -54.78 -15.80 2.44
N ARG A 15 -55.42 -14.88 3.17
CA ARG A 15 -54.97 -13.49 3.28
C ARG A 15 -53.56 -13.37 3.88
N ARG A 16 -53.26 -14.13 4.94
CA ARG A 16 -51.89 -14.21 5.52
C ARG A 16 -50.88 -14.80 4.52
N LYS A 17 -51.26 -15.81 3.74
CA LYS A 17 -50.40 -16.39 2.70
C LYS A 17 -50.09 -15.40 1.59
N ILE A 18 -51.10 -14.66 1.11
CA ILE A 18 -50.94 -13.61 0.10
C ILE A 18 -50.05 -12.48 0.62
N ILE A 19 -50.31 -11.97 1.84
CA ILE A 19 -49.47 -10.93 2.46
C ILE A 19 -48.03 -11.42 2.59
N ARG A 20 -47.80 -12.65 3.06
CA ARG A 20 -46.45 -13.23 3.16
C ARG A 20 -45.77 -13.32 1.79
N SER A 21 -46.48 -13.76 0.75
CA SER A 21 -45.93 -13.83 -0.60
C SER A 21 -45.61 -12.45 -1.19
N ILE A 22 -46.42 -11.43 -0.91
CA ILE A 22 -46.14 -10.04 -1.29
C ILE A 22 -44.89 -9.55 -0.57
N VAL A 23 -44.77 -9.77 0.74
CA VAL A 23 -43.59 -9.39 1.52
C VAL A 23 -42.34 -10.11 1.01
N GLN A 24 -42.43 -11.41 0.72
CA GLN A 24 -41.32 -12.17 0.12
C GLN A 24 -40.91 -11.61 -1.24
N LEU A 25 -41.87 -11.28 -2.10
CA LEU A 25 -41.58 -10.67 -3.41
C LEU A 25 -40.90 -9.30 -3.24
N ILE A 26 -41.38 -8.47 -2.31
CA ILE A 26 -40.76 -7.17 -2.00
C ILE A 26 -39.31 -7.37 -1.55
N ILE A 27 -39.05 -8.35 -0.66
CA ILE A 27 -37.69 -8.66 -0.21
C ILE A 27 -36.82 -9.12 -1.37
N VAL A 28 -37.31 -10.02 -2.24
CA VAL A 28 -36.55 -10.50 -3.40
C VAL A 28 -36.25 -9.36 -4.38
N VAL A 29 -37.22 -8.50 -4.68
CA VAL A 29 -37.03 -7.33 -5.54
C VAL A 29 -36.03 -6.37 -4.91
N LEU A 30 -36.12 -6.11 -3.60
CA LEU A 30 -35.20 -5.24 -2.90
C LEU A 30 -33.77 -5.80 -2.90
N LEU A 31 -33.61 -7.10 -2.68
CA LEU A 31 -32.32 -7.78 -2.81
C LEU A 31 -31.78 -7.73 -4.24
N ALA A 32 -32.63 -7.91 -5.25
CA ALA A 32 -32.24 -7.78 -6.65
C ALA A 32 -31.80 -6.36 -7.00
N VAL A 33 -32.50 -5.33 -6.50
CA VAL A 33 -32.10 -3.93 -6.69
C VAL A 33 -30.76 -3.63 -5.99
N ILE A 34 -30.56 -4.11 -4.77
CA ILE A 34 -29.28 -3.97 -4.05
C ILE A 34 -28.16 -4.66 -4.84
N LEU A 35 -28.39 -5.88 -5.32
CA LEU A 35 -27.41 -6.63 -6.10
C LEU A 35 -27.11 -5.94 -7.43
N ILE A 36 -28.12 -5.40 -8.10
CA ILE A 36 -27.93 -4.63 -9.34
C ILE A 36 -27.08 -3.39 -9.06
N LYS A 37 -27.39 -2.61 -8.02
CA LYS A 37 -26.58 -1.44 -7.67
C LYS A 37 -25.15 -1.79 -7.24
N ALA A 38 -24.97 -2.91 -6.56
CA ALA A 38 -23.66 -3.35 -6.10
C ALA A 38 -22.77 -3.92 -7.22
N VAL A 39 -23.37 -4.46 -8.29
CA VAL A 39 -22.66 -5.12 -9.38
C VAL A 39 -22.57 -4.24 -10.64
N PHE A 40 -23.58 -3.41 -10.90
CA PHE A 40 -23.63 -2.57 -12.10
C PHE A 40 -23.30 -1.11 -11.77
N LEU A 41 -22.45 -0.52 -12.62
CA LEU A 41 -22.06 0.90 -12.66
C LEU A 41 -23.26 1.78 -13.01
N THR A 42 -24.14 2.00 -12.03
CA THR A 42 -25.40 2.72 -12.23
C THR A 42 -25.31 4.20 -11.86
N GLU A 43 -24.34 4.57 -11.03
CA GLU A 43 -24.13 5.95 -10.64
C GLU A 43 -23.30 6.70 -11.67
N LYS A 44 -23.66 7.96 -11.92
CA LYS A 44 -22.92 8.85 -12.80
C LYS A 44 -22.24 9.93 -11.98
N ARG A 45 -20.98 10.20 -12.32
CA ARG A 45 -20.21 11.28 -11.72
C ARG A 45 -20.90 12.63 -11.95
N THR A 46 -20.97 13.44 -10.90
CA THR A 46 -21.46 14.81 -10.98
C THR A 46 -20.29 15.77 -11.16
N ALA A 47 -20.42 16.73 -12.06
CA ALA A 47 -19.40 17.76 -12.23
C ALA A 47 -19.48 18.76 -11.07
N GLU A 48 -18.39 18.88 -10.31
CA GLU A 48 -18.25 19.90 -9.28
C GLU A 48 -17.48 21.10 -9.83
N THR A 49 -17.92 22.30 -9.45
CA THR A 49 -17.24 23.54 -9.80
C THR A 49 -16.33 23.94 -8.64
N VAL A 50 -15.02 23.76 -8.84
CA VAL A 50 -13.99 24.09 -7.85
C VAL A 50 -13.18 25.28 -8.37
N PRO A 51 -12.82 26.25 -7.50
CA PRO A 51 -11.90 27.33 -7.87
C PRO A 51 -10.57 26.78 -8.43
N LEU A 52 -10.14 27.35 -9.55
CA LEU A 52 -8.87 27.02 -10.20
C LEU A 52 -7.87 28.14 -9.94
N ASN A 53 -7.03 27.97 -8.92
CA ASN A 53 -6.09 28.99 -8.44
C ASN A 53 -4.64 28.47 -8.33
N ASN A 54 -4.42 27.17 -8.43
CA ASN A 54 -3.11 26.54 -8.31
C ASN A 54 -2.34 26.61 -9.62
N LYS A 55 -1.17 27.23 -9.57
CA LYS A 55 -0.25 27.35 -10.70
C LYS A 55 1.07 26.60 -10.50
N GLU A 56 1.17 25.86 -9.39
CA GLU A 56 2.42 25.26 -8.93
C GLU A 56 2.58 23.82 -9.40
N GLY A 57 1.51 23.01 -9.37
CA GLY A 57 1.60 21.59 -9.75
C GLY A 57 0.49 20.72 -9.17
N PHE A 58 0.68 19.40 -9.21
CA PHE A 58 -0.29 18.42 -8.71
C PHE A 58 0.38 17.19 -8.10
N ILE A 59 -0.37 16.48 -7.25
CA ILE A 59 0.00 15.19 -6.70
C ILE A 59 -0.49 14.08 -7.62
N ALA A 60 0.32 13.07 -7.90
CA ALA A 60 -0.02 11.89 -8.68
C ALA A 60 0.20 10.62 -7.85
N LEU A 61 -0.87 9.86 -7.62
CA LEU A 61 -0.84 8.58 -6.93
C LEU A 61 -1.24 7.45 -7.88
N SER A 62 -0.56 6.31 -7.81
CA SER A 62 -0.97 5.09 -8.48
C SER A 62 -1.11 3.91 -7.53
N TYR A 63 -2.03 3.01 -7.87
CA TYR A 63 -2.26 1.76 -7.15
C TYR A 63 -2.07 0.59 -8.11
N PHE A 64 -1.10 -0.28 -7.84
CA PHE A 64 -0.82 -1.44 -8.69
C PHE A 64 -2.00 -2.42 -8.76
N GLY A 65 -2.68 -2.61 -7.63
CA GLY A 65 -3.92 -3.34 -7.55
C GLY A 65 -4.59 -3.16 -6.19
N VAL A 66 -5.87 -3.50 -6.13
CA VAL A 66 -6.67 -3.45 -4.90
C VAL A 66 -7.15 -4.86 -4.55
N SER A 67 -6.91 -5.28 -3.31
CA SER A 67 -7.41 -6.54 -2.77
C SER A 67 -8.57 -6.31 -1.81
N ARG A 68 -9.35 -7.36 -1.56
CA ARG A 68 -10.44 -7.30 -0.58
C ARG A 68 -9.91 -7.07 0.84
N ASN A 69 -8.89 -7.84 1.23
CA ASN A 69 -8.23 -7.82 2.53
C ASN A 69 -6.75 -7.50 2.37
N ASP A 70 -6.03 -7.42 3.48
CA ASP A 70 -4.59 -7.18 3.50
C ASP A 70 -3.84 -8.24 2.68
N SER A 71 -2.88 -7.77 1.89
CA SER A 71 -2.11 -8.59 0.96
C SER A 71 -0.68 -8.06 0.88
N PRO A 72 0.34 -8.93 0.75
CA PRO A 72 1.70 -8.46 0.48
C PRO A 72 1.86 -7.83 -0.91
N LYS A 73 0.89 -8.03 -1.82
CA LYS A 73 0.97 -7.61 -3.24
C LYS A 73 0.12 -6.39 -3.58
N TYR A 74 -1.01 -6.18 -2.88
CA TYR A 74 -2.01 -5.18 -3.25
C TYR A 74 -2.53 -4.41 -2.03
N VAL A 75 -2.86 -3.14 -2.22
CA VAL A 75 -3.48 -2.31 -1.18
C VAL A 75 -4.88 -2.86 -0.89
N SER A 76 -5.23 -3.02 0.38
CA SER A 76 -6.57 -3.49 0.74
C SER A 76 -7.63 -2.41 0.47
N LYS A 77 -8.86 -2.82 0.16
CA LYS A 77 -9.99 -1.91 -0.03
C LYS A 77 -10.18 -0.96 1.16
N LYS A 78 -9.99 -1.46 2.39
CA LYS A 78 -10.07 -0.65 3.62
C LYS A 78 -9.04 0.48 3.57
N ASN A 79 -7.76 0.15 3.34
CA ASN A 79 -6.69 1.14 3.32
C ASN A 79 -6.89 2.16 2.19
N LEU A 80 -7.30 1.71 0.99
CA LEU A 80 -7.62 2.60 -0.12
C LEU A 80 -8.72 3.60 0.26
N GLU A 81 -9.82 3.11 0.86
CA GLU A 81 -10.94 3.97 1.27
C GLU A 81 -10.50 5.02 2.29
N GLU A 82 -9.70 4.63 3.28
CA GLU A 82 -9.21 5.53 4.32
C GLU A 82 -8.25 6.61 3.79
N GLN A 83 -7.30 6.19 2.95
CA GLN A 83 -6.35 7.09 2.29
C GLN A 83 -7.09 8.15 1.46
N LEU A 84 -8.00 7.72 0.59
CA LEU A 84 -8.72 8.64 -0.30
C LEU A 84 -9.74 9.49 0.44
N THR A 85 -10.42 8.96 1.46
CA THR A 85 -11.35 9.73 2.30
C THR A 85 -10.63 10.83 3.07
N LEU A 86 -9.41 10.57 3.56
CA LEU A 86 -8.63 11.60 4.25
C LEU A 86 -8.20 12.72 3.30
N LEU A 87 -7.79 12.37 2.07
CA LEU A 87 -7.49 13.35 1.03
C LEU A 87 -8.73 14.19 0.70
N GLU A 88 -9.89 13.56 0.50
CA GLU A 88 -11.14 14.27 0.16
C GLU A 88 -11.53 15.27 1.25
N LYS A 89 -11.53 14.85 2.52
CA LYS A 89 -11.83 15.71 3.67
C LYS A 89 -10.92 16.94 3.78
N GLN A 90 -9.70 16.82 3.28
CA GLN A 90 -8.72 17.90 3.27
C GLN A 90 -8.83 18.82 2.04
N GLY A 91 -9.80 18.57 1.16
CA GLY A 91 -10.05 19.37 -0.03
C GLY A 91 -9.24 18.94 -1.26
N TYR A 92 -8.64 17.74 -1.27
CA TYR A 92 -8.04 17.22 -2.50
C TYR A 92 -9.11 16.98 -3.56
N GLN A 93 -8.78 17.33 -4.80
CA GLN A 93 -9.71 17.30 -5.92
C GLN A 93 -9.07 16.56 -7.08
N THR A 94 -9.74 15.51 -7.54
CA THR A 94 -9.21 14.72 -8.64
C THR A 94 -9.26 15.50 -9.95
N ILE A 95 -8.14 15.57 -10.66
CA ILE A 95 -8.01 16.22 -11.96
C ILE A 95 -8.04 15.20 -13.10
N THR A 96 -8.48 15.64 -14.27
CA THR A 96 -8.52 14.78 -15.47
C THR A 96 -7.19 14.79 -16.22
N GLN A 97 -6.99 13.83 -17.11
CA GLN A 97 -5.90 13.86 -18.08
C GLN A 97 -5.92 15.14 -18.91
N GLN A 98 -7.10 15.69 -19.23
CA GLN A 98 -7.20 16.95 -19.98
C GLN A 98 -6.78 18.16 -19.14
N ASP A 99 -7.05 18.17 -17.84
CA ASP A 99 -6.62 19.25 -16.95
C ASP A 99 -5.09 19.30 -16.84
N ILE A 100 -4.42 18.13 -16.81
CA ILE A 100 -2.96 18.05 -16.86
C ILE A 100 -2.42 18.65 -18.17
N LEU A 101 -2.99 18.26 -19.31
CA LEU A 101 -2.59 18.83 -20.60
C LEU A 101 -2.82 20.34 -20.67
N ASP A 102 -3.98 20.81 -20.22
CA ASP A 102 -4.29 22.24 -20.20
C ASP A 102 -3.39 23.02 -19.22
N PHE A 103 -2.98 22.42 -18.11
CA PHE A 103 -2.05 23.01 -17.15
C PHE A 103 -0.68 23.28 -17.79
N TYR A 104 -0.09 22.27 -18.42
CA TYR A 104 1.23 22.41 -19.05
C TYR A 104 1.21 23.17 -20.38
N GLN A 105 0.16 23.04 -21.19
CA GLN A 105 0.15 23.57 -22.56
C GLN A 105 -0.57 24.93 -22.70
N LYS A 106 -1.47 25.25 -21.76
CA LYS A 106 -2.31 26.46 -21.83
C LYS A 106 -2.21 27.30 -20.56
N ASP A 107 -1.31 26.96 -19.64
CA ASP A 107 -1.15 27.62 -18.35
C ASP A 107 -2.46 27.70 -17.53
N LYS A 108 -3.39 26.75 -17.76
CA LYS A 108 -4.68 26.72 -17.07
C LYS A 108 -4.43 26.29 -15.62
N PRO A 109 -4.80 27.11 -14.61
CA PRO A 109 -4.63 26.72 -13.22
C PRO A 109 -5.42 25.45 -12.88
N LEU A 110 -4.93 24.72 -11.89
CA LEU A 110 -5.57 23.54 -11.30
C LEU A 110 -6.31 23.93 -10.00
N PRO A 111 -7.10 23.01 -9.40
CA PRO A 111 -7.53 23.15 -8.02
C PRO A 111 -6.34 23.24 -7.05
N GLU A 112 -6.55 23.91 -5.92
CA GLU A 112 -5.51 24.12 -4.88
C GLU A 112 -4.80 22.83 -4.48
N LYS A 113 -5.56 21.76 -4.21
CA LYS A 113 -5.07 20.43 -3.88
C LYS A 113 -5.38 19.44 -5.00
N ALA A 114 -4.80 19.69 -6.17
CA ALA A 114 -4.97 18.86 -7.35
C ALA A 114 -4.36 17.46 -7.17
N LEU A 115 -5.15 16.42 -7.44
CA LEU A 115 -4.78 15.02 -7.33
C LEU A 115 -5.04 14.28 -8.66
N TYR A 116 -4.02 13.69 -9.26
CA TYR A 116 -4.18 12.70 -10.31
C TYR A 116 -4.15 11.31 -9.67
N LEU A 117 -5.26 10.56 -9.81
CA LEU A 117 -5.40 9.23 -9.26
C LEU A 117 -5.37 8.20 -10.40
N SER A 118 -4.64 7.11 -10.21
CA SER A 118 -4.55 6.05 -11.21
C SER A 118 -4.45 4.65 -10.63
N PHE A 119 -4.84 3.67 -11.46
CA PHE A 119 -4.75 2.24 -11.19
C PHE A 119 -4.06 1.57 -12.37
N GLU A 120 -3.24 0.55 -12.11
CA GLU A 120 -2.39 -0.09 -13.13
C GLU A 120 -2.93 -1.47 -13.55
N ASP A 121 -2.36 -2.00 -14.65
CA ASP A 121 -2.58 -3.34 -15.22
C ASP A 121 -3.98 -3.65 -15.77
N GLY A 122 -4.99 -2.82 -15.54
CA GLY A 122 -6.33 -3.01 -16.07
C GLY A 122 -7.09 -4.12 -15.34
N ARG A 123 -6.85 -4.28 -14.04
CA ARG A 123 -7.37 -5.41 -13.27
C ARG A 123 -8.85 -5.27 -12.94
N THR A 124 -9.58 -6.36 -13.09
CA THR A 124 -11.02 -6.44 -12.78
C THR A 124 -11.28 -6.24 -11.29
N ASP A 125 -10.45 -6.82 -10.41
CA ASP A 125 -10.58 -6.68 -8.95
C ASP A 125 -10.45 -5.22 -8.48
N SER A 126 -9.49 -4.50 -9.08
CA SER A 126 -9.19 -3.13 -8.74
C SER A 126 -10.35 -2.21 -9.13
N SER A 127 -10.96 -2.45 -10.30
CA SER A 127 -12.21 -1.78 -10.67
C SER A 127 -13.32 -2.07 -9.66
N ILE A 128 -13.57 -3.33 -9.30
CA ILE A 128 -14.66 -3.72 -8.39
C ILE A 128 -14.49 -3.08 -7.01
N PHE A 129 -13.28 -3.10 -6.45
CA PHE A 129 -13.05 -2.62 -5.09
C PHE A 129 -12.90 -1.10 -5.01
N ALA A 130 -12.41 -0.44 -6.05
CA ALA A 130 -12.28 1.02 -6.09
C ALA A 130 -13.59 1.73 -6.48
N GLN A 131 -14.46 1.12 -7.28
CA GLN A 131 -15.63 1.79 -7.86
C GLN A 131 -16.50 2.51 -6.82
N ASN A 132 -16.96 1.79 -5.79
CA ASN A 132 -17.85 2.37 -4.79
C ASN A 132 -17.17 3.50 -3.99
N ILE A 133 -15.85 3.46 -3.88
CA ILE A 133 -15.06 4.51 -3.23
C ILE A 133 -15.04 5.75 -4.14
N MET A 134 -14.81 5.57 -5.45
CA MET A 134 -14.85 6.67 -6.42
C MET A 134 -16.23 7.35 -6.44
N GLU A 135 -17.31 6.57 -6.42
CA GLU A 135 -18.68 7.06 -6.36
C GLU A 135 -18.94 7.87 -5.08
N LYS A 136 -18.60 7.30 -3.93
CA LYS A 136 -18.80 7.92 -2.62
C LYS A 136 -18.05 9.25 -2.47
N LEU A 137 -16.84 9.33 -3.01
CA LEU A 137 -15.97 10.51 -2.90
C LEU A 137 -16.09 11.46 -4.11
N ASN A 138 -16.92 11.11 -5.10
CA ASN A 138 -17.01 11.79 -6.40
C ASN A 138 -15.65 11.94 -7.15
N TYR A 139 -14.70 11.06 -6.83
CA TYR A 139 -13.34 11.06 -7.35
C TYR A 139 -13.26 10.44 -8.74
N LYS A 140 -12.37 10.98 -9.58
CA LYS A 140 -12.08 10.47 -10.90
C LYS A 140 -10.66 9.91 -10.97
N ALA A 141 -10.48 8.80 -11.67
CA ALA A 141 -9.20 8.11 -11.81
C ALA A 141 -8.92 7.67 -13.25
N THR A 142 -7.66 7.34 -13.54
CA THR A 142 -7.27 6.67 -14.79
C THR A 142 -7.02 5.18 -14.56
N MET A 143 -7.59 4.32 -15.39
CA MET A 143 -7.26 2.89 -15.44
C MET A 143 -6.26 2.66 -16.58
N PHE A 144 -5.01 2.36 -16.23
CA PHE A 144 -4.00 1.96 -17.21
C PHE A 144 -4.16 0.49 -17.58
N THR A 145 -4.11 0.17 -18.88
CA THR A 145 -4.37 -1.19 -19.38
C THR A 145 -3.29 -1.68 -20.35
N TYR A 146 -3.07 -2.99 -20.40
CA TYR A 146 -2.33 -3.63 -21.50
C TYR A 146 -3.27 -4.03 -22.63
N ALA A 147 -3.00 -3.55 -23.84
CA ALA A 147 -3.88 -3.77 -24.99
C ALA A 147 -4.08 -5.26 -25.29
N ASN A 148 -3.03 -6.08 -25.20
CA ASN A 148 -3.12 -7.51 -25.49
C ASN A 148 -4.00 -8.30 -24.53
N LYS A 149 -4.33 -7.77 -23.34
CA LYS A 149 -5.20 -8.43 -22.36
C LYS A 149 -6.68 -8.28 -22.71
N MET A 150 -7.03 -7.28 -23.53
CA MET A 150 -8.40 -6.97 -23.91
C MET A 150 -9.06 -8.06 -24.76
N ASP A 151 -8.28 -8.74 -25.60
CA ASP A 151 -8.74 -9.81 -26.50
C ASP A 151 -8.54 -11.23 -25.92
N THR A 152 -8.22 -11.34 -24.63
CA THR A 152 -8.04 -12.64 -23.96
C THR A 152 -9.32 -13.12 -23.28
N ARG A 153 -9.40 -14.42 -23.00
CA ARG A 153 -10.44 -15.00 -22.12
C ARG A 153 -10.13 -14.87 -20.62
N ASP A 154 -9.03 -14.20 -20.26
CA ASP A 154 -8.64 -14.02 -18.85
C ASP A 154 -9.52 -12.96 -18.19
N ASN A 155 -10.35 -13.37 -17.23
CA ASN A 155 -11.28 -12.48 -16.52
C ASN A 155 -10.60 -11.64 -15.44
N LYS A 156 -9.31 -11.84 -15.17
CA LYS A 156 -8.53 -10.98 -14.25
C LYS A 156 -8.35 -9.56 -14.79
N PHE A 157 -8.50 -9.38 -16.09
CA PHE A 157 -8.34 -8.10 -16.78
C PHE A 157 -9.66 -7.63 -17.39
N LEU A 158 -9.89 -6.32 -17.34
CA LEU A 158 -11.04 -5.65 -17.91
C LEU A 158 -11.10 -5.84 -19.43
N LYS A 159 -12.32 -5.96 -19.98
CA LYS A 159 -12.56 -6.05 -21.43
C LYS A 159 -13.03 -4.71 -21.99
N PRO A 160 -12.98 -4.50 -23.32
CA PRO A 160 -13.39 -3.23 -23.93
C PRO A 160 -14.80 -2.79 -23.54
N LYS A 161 -15.73 -3.74 -23.39
CA LYS A 161 -17.10 -3.46 -22.92
C LYS A 161 -17.13 -2.88 -21.51
N ASP A 162 -16.27 -3.37 -20.62
CA ASP A 162 -16.22 -2.97 -19.22
C ASP A 162 -15.58 -1.59 -19.10
N LEU A 163 -14.47 -1.37 -19.83
CA LEU A 163 -13.79 -0.07 -19.91
C LEU A 163 -14.70 1.02 -20.47
N LYS A 164 -15.45 0.75 -21.55
CA LYS A 164 -16.45 1.69 -22.10
C LYS A 164 -17.55 2.01 -21.09
N LEU A 165 -17.96 1.05 -20.27
CA LEU A 165 -18.96 1.27 -19.22
C LEU A 165 -18.38 2.15 -18.10
N MET A 166 -17.14 1.89 -17.69
CA MET A 166 -16.40 2.69 -16.72
C MET A 166 -16.23 4.14 -17.20
N GLU A 167 -15.83 4.38 -18.45
CA GLU A 167 -15.72 5.74 -19.00
C GLU A 167 -17.08 6.46 -19.03
N ARG A 168 -18.15 5.75 -19.41
CA ARG A 168 -19.52 6.31 -19.43
C ARG A 168 -20.05 6.67 -18.04
N SER A 169 -19.51 6.07 -16.98
CA SER A 169 -19.85 6.45 -15.59
C SER A 169 -19.32 7.83 -15.23
N GLY A 170 -18.26 8.30 -15.91
CA GLY A 170 -17.59 9.56 -15.65
C GLY A 170 -16.53 9.52 -14.55
N TYR A 171 -16.38 8.39 -13.83
CA TYR A 171 -15.37 8.19 -12.78
C TYR A 171 -14.01 7.71 -13.31
N TRP A 172 -13.95 7.27 -14.57
CA TRP A 172 -12.74 6.66 -15.13
C TRP A 172 -12.34 7.29 -16.46
N GLU A 173 -11.02 7.38 -16.68
CA GLU A 173 -10.40 7.62 -17.98
C GLU A 173 -9.53 6.42 -18.34
N LEU A 174 -9.39 6.15 -19.63
CA LEU A 174 -8.50 5.11 -20.12
C LEU A 174 -7.06 5.63 -20.19
N GLY A 175 -6.10 4.81 -19.76
CA GLY A 175 -4.67 4.98 -19.95
C GLY A 175 -4.05 3.70 -20.51
N SER A 176 -2.82 3.77 -21.02
CA SER A 176 -2.10 2.59 -21.51
C SER A 176 -0.87 2.25 -20.66
N ASN A 177 -0.72 0.97 -20.29
CA ASN A 177 0.56 0.42 -19.84
C ASN A 177 1.39 -0.17 -21.01
N GLY A 178 0.83 -0.18 -22.22
CA GLY A 178 1.49 -0.66 -23.44
C GLY A 178 0.74 -1.81 -24.09
N TYR A 179 1.44 -2.57 -24.93
CA TYR A 179 0.82 -3.71 -25.59
C TYR A 179 0.73 -4.93 -24.66
N ARG A 180 1.84 -5.35 -24.03
CA ARG A 180 1.95 -6.64 -23.33
C ARG A 180 2.83 -6.58 -22.09
N LEU A 181 2.70 -7.60 -21.26
CA LEU A 181 3.67 -8.01 -20.24
C LEU A 181 4.47 -9.20 -20.77
N THR A 182 5.62 -8.93 -21.37
CA THR A 182 6.56 -9.97 -21.84
C THR A 182 7.94 -9.65 -21.32
N TYR A 183 8.63 -10.67 -20.84
CA TYR A 183 9.94 -10.54 -20.25
C TYR A 183 11.00 -11.01 -21.24
N ILE A 184 12.10 -10.26 -21.31
CA ILE A 184 13.29 -10.58 -22.11
C ILE A 184 14.50 -10.70 -21.18
N ASN A 185 15.55 -11.33 -21.69
CA ASN A 185 16.84 -11.47 -21.00
C ASN A 185 16.67 -12.09 -19.62
N ILE A 186 15.86 -13.15 -19.55
CA ILE A 186 15.46 -13.80 -18.31
C ILE A 186 16.58 -14.74 -17.86
N PHE A 187 16.98 -14.68 -16.59
CA PHE A 187 17.92 -15.60 -15.96
C PHE A 187 17.37 -16.11 -14.62
N ASN A 188 17.67 -17.37 -14.29
CA ASN A 188 17.36 -17.95 -12.98
C ASN A 188 18.48 -17.73 -11.96
N ASP A 189 18.26 -18.21 -10.75
CA ASP A 189 19.18 -18.24 -9.59
C ASP A 189 20.52 -18.95 -9.85
N LYS A 190 20.64 -19.72 -10.94
CA LYS A 190 21.86 -20.42 -11.38
C LYS A 190 22.57 -19.70 -12.51
N GLY A 191 22.12 -18.51 -12.90
CA GLY A 191 22.66 -17.75 -14.02
C GLY A 191 22.38 -18.39 -15.38
N GLN A 192 21.37 -19.27 -15.47
CA GLN A 192 20.96 -19.89 -16.72
C GLN A 192 19.95 -19.00 -17.43
N SER A 193 20.20 -18.70 -18.71
CA SER A 193 19.27 -17.94 -19.54
C SER A 193 18.00 -18.75 -19.84
N LEU A 194 16.84 -18.18 -19.53
CA LEU A 194 15.51 -18.66 -19.91
C LEU A 194 14.98 -17.95 -21.18
N GLY A 195 15.69 -16.92 -21.67
CA GLY A 195 15.38 -16.25 -22.93
C GLY A 195 14.23 -15.24 -22.80
N VAL A 196 13.21 -15.40 -23.65
CA VAL A 196 12.04 -14.51 -23.73
C VAL A 196 10.78 -15.32 -23.38
N ILE A 197 10.00 -14.84 -22.41
CA ILE A 197 8.80 -15.54 -21.92
C ILE A 197 7.68 -14.51 -21.72
N ASP A 198 6.49 -14.80 -22.26
CA ASP A 198 5.29 -14.02 -21.97
C ASP A 198 4.82 -14.27 -20.53
N GLU A 199 4.30 -13.24 -19.85
CA GLU A 199 3.85 -13.30 -18.45
C GLU A 199 2.97 -14.52 -18.13
N ASN A 200 2.03 -14.86 -19.02
CA ASN A 200 1.11 -15.98 -18.81
C ASN A 200 1.78 -17.36 -18.89
N ASN A 201 2.98 -17.43 -19.47
CA ASN A 201 3.76 -18.65 -19.65
C ASN A 201 4.91 -18.75 -18.64
N VAL A 202 5.05 -17.79 -17.71
CA VAL A 202 6.03 -17.87 -16.63
C VAL A 202 5.61 -19.01 -15.70
N PRO A 203 6.38 -20.11 -15.61
CA PRO A 203 5.96 -21.29 -14.85
C PRO A 203 5.87 -21.01 -13.36
N ASN A 204 6.86 -20.27 -12.85
CA ASN A 204 6.92 -19.77 -11.49
C ASN A 204 7.79 -18.49 -11.49
N LYS A 205 7.23 -17.36 -11.02
CA LYS A 205 7.97 -16.09 -10.97
C LYS A 205 9.13 -16.12 -9.99
N THR A 206 9.08 -17.00 -9.00
CA THR A 206 10.13 -17.16 -7.99
C THR A 206 11.39 -17.80 -8.60
N THR A 207 11.27 -18.52 -9.71
CA THR A 207 12.44 -19.05 -10.45
C THR A 207 13.13 -18.02 -11.35
N ILE A 208 12.61 -16.78 -11.41
CA ILE A 208 13.19 -15.72 -12.23
C ILE A 208 13.94 -14.75 -11.34
N GLU A 209 15.25 -14.72 -11.52
CA GLU A 209 16.14 -13.87 -10.76
C GLU A 209 16.37 -12.53 -11.48
N TYR A 210 16.68 -12.57 -12.77
CA TYR A 210 16.92 -11.37 -13.59
C TYR A 210 15.97 -11.37 -14.77
N TYR A 211 15.40 -10.21 -15.11
CA TYR A 211 14.68 -10.01 -16.37
C TYR A 211 14.56 -8.54 -16.68
N ASN A 212 14.33 -8.22 -17.96
CA ASN A 212 13.86 -6.90 -18.37
C ASN A 212 12.50 -6.98 -19.09
N HIS A 213 11.80 -5.86 -19.21
CA HIS A 213 10.55 -5.80 -19.96
C HIS A 213 10.83 -5.70 -21.47
N TYR A 214 9.90 -6.19 -22.30
CA TYR A 214 10.06 -6.30 -23.76
C TYR A 214 10.51 -5.01 -24.45
N LEU A 215 10.13 -3.84 -23.93
CA LEU A 215 10.47 -2.54 -24.50
C LEU A 215 11.78 -1.94 -23.99
N MET A 216 12.41 -2.55 -22.98
CA MET A 216 13.43 -1.88 -22.16
C MET A 216 14.88 -2.15 -22.59
N ASP A 217 15.13 -3.14 -23.44
CA ASP A 217 16.48 -3.53 -23.82
C ASP A 217 16.50 -4.24 -25.19
N PHE A 218 17.70 -4.48 -25.71
CA PHE A 218 17.95 -5.48 -26.74
C PHE A 218 17.60 -6.87 -26.23
N ILE A 219 17.17 -7.77 -27.13
CA ILE A 219 17.17 -9.21 -26.85
C ILE A 219 18.63 -9.67 -26.81
N ARG A 220 19.05 -10.30 -25.71
CA ARG A 220 20.42 -10.74 -25.45
C ARG A 220 20.49 -12.26 -25.33
N ASN A 221 21.66 -12.82 -25.63
CA ASN A 221 21.94 -14.25 -25.44
C ASN A 221 22.37 -14.54 -23.99
N GLN A 222 22.72 -15.80 -23.72
CA GLN A 222 23.18 -16.27 -22.40
C GLN A 222 24.42 -15.56 -21.84
N TYR A 223 25.15 -14.80 -22.67
CA TYR A 223 26.33 -14.02 -22.27
C TYR A 223 26.03 -12.50 -22.18
N MET A 224 24.75 -12.10 -22.17
CA MET A 224 24.30 -10.70 -22.22
C MET A 224 24.76 -9.91 -23.45
N ILE A 225 25.16 -10.60 -24.51
CA ILE A 225 25.51 -10.00 -25.81
C ILE A 225 24.21 -9.88 -26.64
N PRO A 226 23.92 -8.71 -27.25
CA PRO A 226 22.75 -8.55 -28.11
C PRO A 226 22.69 -9.62 -29.21
N SER A 227 21.54 -10.30 -29.29
CA SER A 227 21.21 -11.31 -30.30
C SER A 227 20.47 -10.74 -31.50
N GLU A 228 20.03 -9.48 -31.41
CA GLU A 228 19.39 -8.74 -32.49
C GLU A 228 20.24 -7.54 -32.89
N THR A 229 20.17 -7.17 -34.17
CA THR A 229 20.76 -5.93 -34.67
C THR A 229 19.94 -4.72 -34.23
N ARG A 230 20.53 -3.52 -34.33
CA ARG A 230 19.80 -2.27 -34.11
C ARG A 230 18.50 -2.20 -34.93
N LEU A 231 18.55 -2.53 -36.22
CA LEU A 231 17.36 -2.44 -37.09
C LEU A 231 16.25 -3.42 -36.67
N GLU A 232 16.63 -4.61 -36.20
CA GLU A 232 15.69 -5.61 -35.68
C GLU A 232 15.06 -5.15 -34.35
N MET A 233 15.87 -4.61 -33.44
CA MET A 233 15.41 -4.00 -32.19
C MET A 233 14.43 -2.85 -32.45
N GLU A 234 14.79 -1.90 -33.33
CA GLU A 234 13.90 -0.79 -33.69
C GLU A 234 12.58 -1.32 -34.26
N LYS A 235 12.65 -2.29 -35.19
CA LYS A 235 11.46 -2.90 -35.80
C LYS A 235 10.58 -3.60 -34.76
N ARG A 236 11.19 -4.30 -33.79
CA ARG A 236 10.49 -5.02 -32.73
C ARG A 236 9.74 -4.08 -31.79
N ILE A 237 10.40 -3.04 -31.30
CA ILE A 237 9.80 -2.03 -30.42
C ILE A 237 8.68 -1.29 -31.14
N ARG A 238 8.92 -0.79 -32.36
CA ARG A 238 7.88 -0.12 -33.17
C ARG A 238 6.67 -1.02 -33.40
N LYS A 239 6.90 -2.30 -33.72
CA LYS A 239 5.82 -3.27 -33.92
C LYS A 239 4.95 -3.41 -32.68
N ASP A 240 5.53 -3.40 -31.48
CA ASP A 240 4.76 -3.52 -30.24
C ASP A 240 3.84 -2.32 -30.03
N TYR A 241 4.34 -1.10 -30.27
CA TYR A 241 3.53 0.12 -30.26
C TYR A 241 2.44 0.13 -31.34
N THR A 242 2.73 -0.38 -32.56
CA THR A 242 1.74 -0.51 -33.63
C THR A 242 0.61 -1.48 -33.24
N LEU A 243 0.95 -2.65 -32.70
CA LEU A 243 -0.06 -3.63 -32.26
C LEU A 243 -0.96 -3.06 -31.13
N MET A 244 -0.37 -2.30 -30.22
CA MET A 244 -1.12 -1.58 -29.18
C MET A 244 -2.08 -0.55 -29.80
N GLU A 245 -1.57 0.29 -30.70
CA GLU A 245 -2.36 1.31 -31.39
C GLU A 245 -3.53 0.68 -32.16
N GLU A 246 -3.29 -0.41 -32.91
CA GLU A 246 -4.33 -1.12 -33.66
C GLU A 246 -5.49 -1.57 -32.77
N ILE A 247 -5.21 -2.16 -31.60
CA ILE A 247 -6.25 -2.60 -30.66
C ILE A 247 -7.03 -1.41 -30.10
N TYR A 248 -6.35 -0.34 -29.64
CA TYR A 248 -7.05 0.82 -29.10
C TYR A 248 -7.87 1.54 -30.17
N GLN A 249 -7.36 1.66 -31.40
CA GLN A 249 -8.08 2.24 -32.52
C GLN A 249 -9.31 1.40 -32.89
N GLN A 250 -9.18 0.07 -32.93
CA GLN A 250 -10.29 -0.83 -33.21
C GLN A 250 -11.37 -0.74 -32.12
N GLU A 251 -10.97 -0.77 -30.86
CA GLU A 251 -11.91 -0.89 -29.74
C GLU A 251 -12.48 0.46 -29.30
N PHE A 252 -11.69 1.54 -29.33
CA PHE A 252 -12.06 2.85 -28.77
C PHE A 252 -12.04 3.98 -29.80
N GLY A 253 -11.44 3.77 -30.98
CA GLY A 253 -11.35 4.80 -32.03
C GLY A 253 -10.25 5.84 -31.80
N GLU A 254 -9.46 5.70 -30.73
CA GLU A 254 -8.29 6.52 -30.44
C GLU A 254 -7.34 5.79 -29.47
N VAL A 255 -6.07 6.22 -29.46
CA VAL A 255 -5.11 5.81 -28.43
C VAL A 255 -5.32 6.65 -27.16
N PRO A 256 -5.29 6.06 -25.95
CA PRO A 256 -5.38 6.81 -24.70
C PRO A 256 -4.35 7.95 -24.64
N LYS A 257 -4.68 9.07 -23.97
CA LYS A 257 -3.77 10.23 -23.90
C LYS A 257 -2.56 9.96 -23.00
N ALA A 258 -2.77 9.20 -21.93
CA ALA A 258 -1.79 8.89 -20.90
C ALA A 258 -1.09 7.54 -21.14
N TYR A 259 0.24 7.53 -21.00
CA TYR A 259 1.05 6.33 -20.97
C TYR A 259 1.77 6.18 -19.63
N ALA A 260 1.85 4.96 -19.09
CA ALA A 260 2.67 4.61 -17.93
C ALA A 260 3.51 3.38 -18.28
N ILE A 261 4.81 3.57 -18.48
CA ILE A 261 5.70 2.53 -18.98
C ILE A 261 6.15 1.56 -17.89
N MET A 262 6.33 0.28 -18.25
CA MET A 262 7.06 -0.71 -17.46
C MET A 262 8.42 -0.99 -18.10
N HIS A 263 9.55 -0.85 -17.40
CA HIS A 263 9.68 -0.39 -16.02
C HIS A 263 9.71 1.13 -15.92
N ALA A 264 9.11 1.65 -14.84
CA ALA A 264 9.28 3.05 -14.46
C ALA A 264 10.77 3.36 -14.19
N ASN A 265 11.15 4.62 -14.28
CA ASN A 265 12.48 5.16 -14.00
C ASN A 265 13.60 4.71 -14.96
N SER A 266 13.32 3.87 -15.97
CA SER A 266 14.34 3.41 -16.91
C SER A 266 14.62 4.40 -18.03
N LEU A 267 13.55 4.94 -18.65
CA LEU A 267 13.67 5.91 -19.73
C LEU A 267 14.31 7.20 -19.18
N TYR A 268 15.26 7.79 -19.93
CA TYR A 268 16.06 8.98 -19.56
C TYR A 268 17.02 8.80 -18.38
N ASN A 269 17.24 7.57 -17.95
CA ASN A 269 18.11 7.28 -16.82
C ASN A 269 19.13 6.19 -17.19
N ASN A 270 18.74 4.91 -17.06
CA ASN A 270 19.65 3.77 -17.24
C ASN A 270 19.36 2.92 -18.50
N MET A 271 18.39 3.29 -19.32
CA MET A 271 18.08 2.60 -20.57
C MET A 271 19.17 2.80 -21.64
N ASP A 272 19.42 1.78 -22.46
CA ASP A 272 20.33 1.89 -23.61
C ASP A 272 19.89 3.05 -24.55
N PRO A 273 20.78 3.96 -24.97
CA PRO A 273 20.40 5.13 -25.76
C PRO A 273 19.69 4.81 -27.08
N LEU A 274 20.00 3.68 -27.74
CA LEU A 274 19.34 3.27 -28.98
C LEU A 274 17.92 2.79 -28.72
N VAL A 275 17.72 2.05 -27.63
CA VAL A 275 16.40 1.59 -27.19
C VAL A 275 15.56 2.78 -26.72
N GLN A 276 16.16 3.68 -25.94
CA GLN A 276 15.53 4.93 -25.47
C GLN A 276 15.06 5.78 -26.65
N HIS A 277 15.88 5.95 -27.69
CA HIS A 277 15.52 6.76 -28.85
C HIS A 277 14.23 6.27 -29.53
N VAL A 278 14.03 4.96 -29.66
CA VAL A 278 12.83 4.40 -30.27
C VAL A 278 11.63 4.57 -29.36
N ASN A 279 11.76 4.21 -28.07
CA ASN A 279 10.66 4.39 -27.11
C ASN A 279 10.24 5.86 -27.02
N ASP A 280 11.18 6.78 -26.83
CA ASP A 280 10.89 8.22 -26.74
C ASP A 280 10.10 8.73 -27.96
N LYS A 281 10.56 8.35 -29.16
CA LYS A 281 9.88 8.70 -30.41
C LYS A 281 8.46 8.13 -30.45
N GLU A 282 8.31 6.82 -30.25
CA GLU A 282 7.01 6.16 -30.35
C GLU A 282 6.03 6.66 -29.28
N ILE A 283 6.52 6.99 -28.08
CA ILE A 283 5.72 7.55 -27.00
C ILE A 283 5.22 8.95 -27.38
N LYS A 284 6.10 9.84 -27.85
CA LYS A 284 5.72 11.21 -28.25
C LYS A 284 4.82 11.24 -29.49
N ASP A 285 4.98 10.28 -30.39
CA ASP A 285 4.16 10.17 -31.61
C ASP A 285 2.72 9.71 -31.28
N LYS A 286 2.53 8.86 -30.25
CA LYS A 286 1.22 8.22 -29.95
C LYS A 286 0.49 8.80 -28.76
N PHE A 287 1.21 9.30 -27.76
CA PHE A 287 0.64 9.76 -26.48
C PHE A 287 0.80 11.26 -26.29
N ARG A 288 -0.06 11.82 -25.44
CA ARG A 288 -0.04 13.25 -25.10
C ARG A 288 0.73 13.54 -23.83
N MET A 289 0.91 12.54 -22.97
CA MET A 289 1.70 12.63 -21.74
C MET A 289 2.19 11.25 -21.30
N HIS A 290 3.25 11.22 -20.51
CA HIS A 290 3.88 9.99 -20.07
C HIS A 290 4.35 10.05 -18.61
N PHE A 291 3.86 9.11 -17.80
CA PHE A 291 4.28 8.86 -16.44
C PHE A 291 5.42 7.83 -16.44
N ASN A 292 6.64 8.33 -16.54
CA ASN A 292 7.85 7.51 -16.51
C ASN A 292 8.33 7.24 -15.08
N LEU A 293 8.19 8.22 -14.18
CA LEU A 293 8.85 8.19 -12.88
C LEU A 293 7.95 7.62 -11.77
N GLU A 294 8.57 6.90 -10.83
CA GLU A 294 7.95 6.33 -9.64
C GLU A 294 8.69 6.74 -8.35
N LEU A 295 9.32 7.92 -8.36
CA LEU A 295 10.22 8.38 -7.28
C LEU A 295 9.56 9.27 -6.25
N GLY A 296 8.43 9.89 -6.60
CA GLY A 296 7.74 10.86 -5.75
C GLY A 296 6.31 11.11 -6.20
N ALA A 297 5.57 11.83 -5.38
CA ALA A 297 4.15 12.09 -5.64
C ALA A 297 3.91 13.42 -6.39
N TYR A 298 4.84 14.36 -6.41
CA TYR A 298 4.58 15.73 -6.89
C TYR A 298 5.13 15.97 -8.30
N ASN A 299 4.33 16.66 -9.11
CA ASN A 299 4.71 17.20 -10.41
C ASN A 299 4.52 18.71 -10.38
N ASP A 300 5.61 19.46 -10.47
CA ASP A 300 5.57 20.92 -10.54
C ASP A 300 5.28 21.42 -11.98
N ARG A 301 5.17 22.75 -12.12
CA ARG A 301 4.90 23.43 -13.39
C ARG A 301 5.98 23.23 -14.45
N GLU A 302 7.23 23.01 -14.03
CA GLU A 302 8.38 22.88 -14.93
C GLU A 302 8.68 21.42 -15.28
N ALA A 303 7.94 20.46 -14.70
CA ALA A 303 8.07 19.05 -15.03
C ALA A 303 7.81 18.78 -16.52
N ASP A 304 8.57 17.85 -17.10
CA ASP A 304 8.37 17.42 -18.48
C ASP A 304 7.12 16.53 -18.57
N LEU A 305 6.18 16.93 -19.42
CA LEU A 305 4.93 16.22 -19.71
C LEU A 305 5.14 14.77 -20.16
N TYR A 306 6.33 14.43 -20.68
CA TYR A 306 6.73 13.08 -21.09
C TYR A 306 7.63 12.35 -20.08
N ASN A 307 7.84 12.92 -18.90
CA ASN A 307 8.64 12.34 -17.81
C ASN A 307 8.02 12.61 -16.43
N LEU A 308 6.68 12.49 -16.33
CA LEU A 308 5.94 12.78 -15.09
C LEU A 308 6.17 11.70 -14.02
N ASN A 309 6.06 12.13 -12.76
CA ASN A 309 6.04 11.29 -11.56
C ASN A 309 4.65 10.74 -11.26
N ARG A 310 4.60 9.52 -10.73
CA ARG A 310 3.48 8.96 -9.98
C ARG A 310 4.02 8.20 -8.77
N LEU A 311 3.46 8.40 -7.58
CA LEU A 311 3.83 7.57 -6.44
C LEU A 311 2.99 6.30 -6.44
N GLN A 312 3.59 5.15 -6.72
CA GLN A 312 2.93 3.87 -6.53
C GLN A 312 2.83 3.57 -5.03
N VAL A 313 1.61 3.46 -4.52
CA VAL A 313 1.36 3.24 -3.08
C VAL A 313 1.64 1.78 -2.73
N SER A 314 2.57 1.55 -1.79
CA SER A 314 2.90 0.19 -1.35
C SER A 314 1.76 -0.46 -0.56
N PRO A 315 1.57 -1.79 -0.66
CA PRO A 315 0.48 -2.52 0.01
C PRO A 315 0.43 -2.38 1.53
N TYR A 316 1.58 -2.20 2.16
CA TYR A 316 1.76 -2.16 3.61
C TYR A 316 1.80 -0.75 4.20
N TRP A 317 1.67 0.29 3.38
CA TRP A 317 1.67 1.68 3.87
C TRP A 317 0.34 2.01 4.55
N SER A 318 0.43 2.52 5.78
CA SER A 318 -0.71 3.08 6.50
C SER A 318 -1.22 4.38 5.84
N THR A 319 -2.39 4.85 6.26
CA THR A 319 -2.95 6.14 5.80
C THR A 319 -1.97 7.29 6.05
N ASN A 320 -1.40 7.36 7.26
CA ASN A 320 -0.42 8.41 7.61
C ASN A 320 0.90 8.28 6.87
N HIS A 321 1.29 7.07 6.47
CA HIS A 321 2.45 6.86 5.61
C HIS A 321 2.27 7.53 4.25
N VAL A 322 1.13 7.33 3.58
CA VAL A 322 0.83 7.99 2.30
C VAL A 322 0.82 9.51 2.46
N MET A 323 0.21 10.03 3.53
CA MET A 323 0.22 11.46 3.82
C MET A 323 1.65 11.99 4.04
N MET A 324 2.50 11.20 4.72
CA MET A 324 3.90 11.51 4.97
C MET A 324 4.69 11.59 3.66
N LYS A 325 4.43 10.67 2.71
CA LYS A 325 5.02 10.68 1.37
C LYS A 325 4.60 11.89 0.55
N ILE A 326 3.32 12.27 0.58
CA ILE A 326 2.83 13.49 -0.10
C ILE A 326 3.49 14.74 0.49
N ARG A 327 3.62 14.80 1.83
CA ARG A 327 4.31 15.89 2.53
C ARG A 327 5.81 15.92 2.26
N GLN A 328 6.46 14.77 2.11
CA GLN A 328 7.88 14.68 1.73
C GLN A 328 8.10 15.18 0.30
N ALA A 329 7.20 14.84 -0.63
CA ALA A 329 7.33 15.16 -2.04
C ALA A 329 6.91 16.60 -2.40
N SER A 330 6.09 17.25 -1.57
CA SER A 330 5.49 18.55 -1.90
C SER A 330 5.57 19.56 -0.76
N LYS A 331 5.32 20.84 -1.08
CA LYS A 331 5.17 21.91 -0.07
C LYS A 331 3.75 21.99 0.50
N GLN A 332 2.87 21.05 0.15
CA GLN A 332 1.47 21.08 0.58
C GLN A 332 1.37 20.72 2.07
N ASN A 333 0.49 21.42 2.79
CA ASN A 333 0.15 21.06 4.15
C ASN A 333 -0.85 19.89 4.13
N VAL A 334 -0.37 18.71 4.53
CA VAL A 334 -1.15 17.48 4.63
C VAL A 334 -1.38 17.16 6.10
N GLU A 335 -2.64 17.00 6.48
CA GLU A 335 -3.05 16.57 7.80
C GLU A 335 -3.01 15.04 7.91
N PHE A 336 -2.78 14.55 9.13
CA PHE A 336 -2.71 13.12 9.45
C PHE A 336 -4.01 12.63 10.08
N LYS A 337 -4.35 11.36 9.84
CA LYS A 337 -5.42 10.65 10.54
C LYS A 337 -5.01 10.48 12.00
N ILE A 338 -5.85 10.98 12.91
CA ILE A 338 -5.64 10.83 14.37
C ILE A 338 -6.39 9.61 14.91
N GLY A 339 -7.57 9.29 14.34
CA GLY A 339 -8.43 8.22 14.84
C GLY A 339 -9.25 8.63 16.07
N ASP A 340 -9.30 7.79 17.09
CA ASP A 340 -10.03 8.03 18.34
C ASP A 340 -9.36 9.14 19.17
N LEU A 341 -10.00 10.30 19.21
CA LEU A 341 -9.53 11.47 19.95
C LEU A 341 -9.40 11.22 21.46
N SER A 342 -10.20 10.32 22.02
CA SER A 342 -10.18 10.02 23.46
C SER A 342 -8.94 9.22 23.88
N LEU A 343 -8.44 8.39 22.97
CA LEU A 343 -7.16 7.71 23.11
C LEU A 343 -6.01 8.65 22.75
N ALA A 344 -6.11 9.36 21.63
CA ALA A 344 -5.05 10.25 21.15
C ALA A 344 -4.68 11.34 22.18
N GLN A 345 -5.66 11.91 22.88
CA GLN A 345 -5.40 12.93 23.90
C GLN A 345 -4.54 12.45 25.08
N LYS A 346 -4.37 11.13 25.26
CA LYS A 346 -3.51 10.53 26.30
C LYS A 346 -2.03 10.50 25.92
N TRP A 347 -1.70 10.79 24.67
CA TRP A 347 -0.35 10.73 24.14
C TRP A 347 0.07 12.09 23.58
N ASP A 348 1.36 12.40 23.66
CA ASP A 348 2.00 13.51 22.96
C ASP A 348 2.79 12.97 21.77
N VAL A 349 2.57 13.54 20.58
CA VAL A 349 3.32 13.21 19.38
C VAL A 349 4.52 14.15 19.29
N MET A 350 5.71 13.61 19.55
CA MET A 350 6.96 14.38 19.56
C MET A 350 7.50 14.61 18.15
N ASN A 351 7.41 13.58 17.31
CA ASN A 351 7.77 13.62 15.89
C ASN A 351 7.01 12.53 15.12
N GLY A 352 6.82 12.72 13.82
CA GLY A 352 6.04 11.81 12.97
C GLY A 352 4.54 12.06 13.05
N ALA A 353 3.75 11.00 12.89
CA ALA A 353 2.30 11.02 12.97
C ALA A 353 1.77 9.77 13.69
N ALA A 354 0.74 9.91 14.51
CA ALA A 354 0.14 8.81 15.25
C ALA A 354 -1.36 8.71 14.99
N GLU A 355 -1.82 7.49 14.74
CA GLU A 355 -3.20 7.12 14.53
C GLU A 355 -3.64 6.11 15.59
N PHE A 356 -4.78 6.35 16.22
CA PHE A 356 -5.32 5.53 17.30
C PHE A 356 -6.65 4.92 16.84
N GLU A 357 -6.72 3.62 16.58
CA GLU A 357 -7.94 2.97 16.11
C GLU A 357 -8.22 1.69 16.91
N ASN A 358 -9.28 1.72 17.72
CA ASN A 358 -9.66 0.61 18.60
C ASN A 358 -8.50 0.20 19.54
N ASN A 359 -8.02 -1.03 19.38
CA ASN A 359 -6.90 -1.58 20.12
C ASN A 359 -5.54 -1.42 19.42
N GLU A 360 -5.50 -0.72 18.28
CA GLU A 360 -4.28 -0.51 17.49
C GLU A 360 -3.84 0.96 17.56
N VAL A 361 -2.52 1.17 17.64
CA VAL A 361 -1.86 2.45 17.47
C VAL A 361 -0.84 2.31 16.35
N THR A 362 -0.98 3.12 15.30
CA THR A 362 0.00 3.21 14.21
C THR A 362 0.82 4.49 14.38
N LEU A 363 2.12 4.35 14.56
CA LEU A 363 3.08 5.45 14.61
C LEU A 363 3.93 5.45 13.33
N THR A 364 3.72 6.46 12.50
CA THR A 364 4.49 6.72 11.28
C THR A 364 5.65 7.66 11.57
N SER A 365 6.87 7.27 11.21
CA SER A 365 8.06 8.10 11.36
C SER A 365 8.06 9.28 10.39
N ALA A 366 8.78 10.36 10.73
CA ALA A 366 9.11 11.35 9.70
C ALA A 366 10.20 10.79 8.78
N PRO A 367 10.35 11.34 7.54
CA PRO A 367 11.40 10.90 6.63
C PRO A 367 12.77 10.95 7.28
N SER A 368 13.53 9.86 7.12
CA SER A 368 14.92 9.72 7.59
C SER A 368 15.13 9.99 9.10
N SER A 369 14.06 9.98 9.92
CA SER A 369 14.11 10.33 11.34
C SER A 369 13.13 9.50 12.16
N GLU A 370 13.36 9.43 13.47
CA GLU A 370 12.49 8.65 14.36
C GLU A 370 11.16 9.37 14.62
N GLY A 371 10.05 8.66 14.43
CA GLY A 371 8.75 9.05 15.00
C GLY A 371 8.68 8.63 16.46
N ARG A 372 8.08 9.45 17.33
CA ARG A 372 7.97 9.16 18.77
C ARG A 372 6.67 9.70 19.35
N ILE A 373 6.00 8.87 20.15
CA ILE A 373 4.90 9.28 21.02
C ILE A 373 5.26 9.05 22.48
N LEU A 374 4.77 9.91 23.38
CA LEU A 374 4.97 9.81 24.83
C LEU A 374 3.62 9.73 25.53
N PHE A 375 3.52 8.90 26.55
CA PHE A 375 2.35 8.87 27.42
C PHE A 375 2.38 10.08 28.36
N LYS A 376 1.26 10.81 28.44
CA LYS A 376 1.19 12.08 29.18
C LYS A 376 1.29 11.93 30.69
N GLU A 377 0.74 10.83 31.21
CA GLU A 377 0.71 10.60 32.64
C GLU A 377 2.04 10.00 33.10
N ALA A 378 2.59 10.52 34.20
CA ALA A 378 3.77 9.94 34.81
C ALA A 378 3.44 8.57 35.39
N LEU A 379 4.29 7.58 35.13
CA LEU A 379 4.17 6.26 35.70
C LEU A 379 4.79 6.19 37.10
N PRO A 380 4.25 5.30 37.97
CA PRO A 380 4.89 4.98 39.24
C PRO A 380 6.26 4.30 39.04
N GLU A 381 7.07 4.21 40.11
CA GLU A 381 8.37 3.53 40.07
C GLU A 381 8.28 2.04 39.67
N ASN A 382 7.15 1.40 39.97
CA ASN A 382 6.91 -0.01 39.63
C ASN A 382 5.61 -0.14 38.84
N TYR A 383 5.71 -0.72 37.63
CA TYR A 383 4.57 -0.96 36.75
C TYR A 383 4.85 -2.14 35.81
N GLN A 384 3.81 -2.66 35.19
CA GLN A 384 3.92 -3.65 34.12
C GLN A 384 3.35 -3.07 32.83
N ALA A 385 4.02 -3.36 31.71
CA ALA A 385 3.58 -3.01 30.38
C ALA A 385 3.43 -4.27 29.53
N HIS A 386 2.25 -4.45 28.95
CA HIS A 386 1.92 -5.50 28.01
C HIS A 386 1.48 -4.86 26.70
N PHE A 387 2.05 -5.28 25.58
CA PHE A 387 1.66 -4.80 24.24
C PHE A 387 2.17 -5.76 23.16
N THR A 388 1.67 -5.62 21.95
CA THR A 388 2.11 -6.40 20.79
C THR A 388 2.63 -5.47 19.69
N PHE A 389 3.85 -5.69 19.22
CA PHE A 389 4.32 -5.08 17.97
C PHE A 389 3.91 -5.95 16.78
N LYS A 390 3.41 -5.31 15.72
CA LYS A 390 2.90 -5.95 14.48
C LYS A 390 3.50 -5.33 13.20
N GLY A 391 4.36 -4.31 13.35
CA GLY A 391 4.99 -3.65 12.21
C GLY A 391 5.87 -4.56 11.35
N ASN A 392 6.35 -4.00 10.25
CA ASN A 392 7.30 -4.67 9.37
C ASN A 392 8.55 -5.09 10.14
N VAL A 393 9.10 -6.26 9.83
CA VAL A 393 10.27 -6.81 10.50
C VAL A 393 11.49 -5.93 10.29
N VAL A 394 11.71 -5.47 9.05
CA VAL A 394 12.82 -4.58 8.70
C VAL A 394 12.51 -3.16 9.14
N GLY A 395 13.27 -2.65 10.10
CA GLY A 395 13.01 -1.39 10.79
C GLY A 395 13.18 -1.53 12.29
N GLN A 396 12.77 -0.49 13.01
CA GLN A 396 12.85 -0.43 14.45
C GLN A 396 11.51 0.02 15.05
N GLN A 397 10.94 -0.85 15.89
CA GLN A 397 9.81 -0.56 16.78
C GLN A 397 10.36 -0.47 18.20
N ALA A 398 10.11 0.63 18.93
CA ALA A 398 10.74 0.87 20.22
C ALA A 398 9.73 1.18 21.32
N PHE A 399 10.03 0.74 22.54
CA PHE A 399 9.38 1.13 23.77
C PHE A 399 10.38 1.86 24.68
N TYR A 400 9.98 3.05 25.11
CA TYR A 400 10.76 3.94 25.98
C TYR A 400 10.31 3.81 27.43
N ILE A 401 11.28 3.76 28.34
CA ILE A 401 11.12 3.59 29.78
C ILE A 401 11.91 4.69 30.48
N ASN A 402 11.34 5.25 31.56
CA ASN A 402 11.92 6.35 32.33
C ASN A 402 12.36 7.51 31.44
N TYR A 403 11.55 7.84 30.43
CA TYR A 403 11.82 8.95 29.53
C TYR A 403 11.71 10.27 30.31
N ASP A 404 12.73 11.11 30.17
CA ASP A 404 12.74 12.49 30.65
C ASP A 404 12.92 13.42 29.44
N GLU A 405 11.88 14.19 29.13
CA GLU A 405 11.86 15.13 28.03
C GLU A 405 12.91 16.25 28.17
N LYS A 406 13.17 16.71 29.40
CA LYS A 406 14.07 17.85 29.65
C LYS A 406 15.52 17.49 29.35
N THR A 407 15.93 16.29 29.75
CA THR A 407 17.29 15.80 29.55
C THR A 407 17.43 14.92 28.31
N ASN A 408 16.31 14.55 27.67
CA ASN A 408 16.22 13.56 26.59
C ASN A 408 16.99 12.28 26.95
N SER A 409 16.76 11.80 28.18
CA SER A 409 17.33 10.58 28.72
C SER A 409 16.28 9.49 28.86
N TYR A 410 16.67 8.24 28.69
CA TYR A 410 15.76 7.09 28.70
C TYR A 410 16.51 5.75 28.73
N LEU A 411 15.78 4.70 29.11
CA LEU A 411 16.06 3.33 28.70
C LEU A 411 15.11 2.96 27.54
N ARG A 412 15.62 2.24 26.54
CA ARG A 412 14.86 1.86 25.34
C ARG A 412 15.00 0.37 25.07
N VAL A 413 13.87 -0.30 24.95
CA VAL A 413 13.76 -1.69 24.46
C VAL A 413 13.23 -1.62 23.03
N ALA A 414 14.02 -2.06 22.06
CA ALA A 414 13.69 -1.96 20.65
C ALA A 414 13.69 -3.33 19.97
N LEU A 415 12.71 -3.58 19.10
CA LEU A 415 12.70 -4.66 18.12
C LEU A 415 13.29 -4.11 16.82
N VAL A 416 14.52 -4.53 16.48
CA VAL A 416 15.28 -4.09 15.32
C VAL A 416 15.56 -5.28 14.43
N ASP A 417 14.97 -5.34 13.24
CA ASP A 417 15.22 -6.42 12.26
C ASP A 417 15.13 -7.84 12.86
N ASN A 418 14.11 -8.09 13.70
CA ASN A 418 13.89 -9.33 14.47
C ASN A 418 14.88 -9.59 15.64
N GLU A 419 15.61 -8.59 16.09
CA GLU A 419 16.46 -8.65 17.29
C GLU A 419 15.92 -7.72 18.38
N ILE A 420 16.07 -8.11 19.65
CA ILE A 420 15.79 -7.22 20.79
C ILE A 420 17.07 -6.47 21.13
N VAL A 421 17.02 -5.15 21.07
CA VAL A 421 18.13 -4.25 21.40
C VAL A 421 17.74 -3.39 22.58
N ILE A 422 18.53 -3.47 23.64
CA ILE A 422 18.36 -2.65 24.84
C ILE A 422 19.45 -1.60 24.85
N SER A 423 19.04 -0.34 24.90
CA SER A 423 19.94 0.80 24.85
C SER A 423 19.53 1.87 25.85
N GLU A 424 20.50 2.60 26.38
CA GLU A 424 20.26 3.72 27.27
C GLU A 424 20.82 5.01 26.68
N LYS A 425 20.18 6.13 27.02
CA LYS A 425 20.71 7.46 26.78
C LYS A 425 20.68 8.22 28.09
N LEU A 426 21.86 8.53 28.62
CA LEU A 426 21.98 9.33 29.85
C LEU A 426 21.86 10.83 29.53
N PRO A 427 21.52 11.69 30.53
CA PRO A 427 21.51 13.14 30.34
C PRO A 427 22.82 13.65 29.74
N GLY A 428 22.74 14.34 28.59
CA GLY A 428 23.90 14.90 27.90
C GLY A 428 24.82 13.89 27.19
N ALA A 429 24.47 12.59 27.18
CA ALA A 429 25.25 11.54 26.53
C ALA A 429 24.64 11.06 25.20
N GLY A 430 25.44 10.30 24.44
CA GLY A 430 24.96 9.53 23.30
C GLY A 430 24.18 8.27 23.71
N ILE A 431 23.58 7.61 22.72
CA ILE A 431 22.91 6.31 22.93
C ILE A 431 23.99 5.23 23.08
N VAL A 432 23.87 4.40 24.12
CA VAL A 432 24.75 3.26 24.39
C VAL A 432 23.92 1.98 24.33
N GLU A 433 24.28 1.06 23.44
CA GLU A 433 23.72 -0.29 23.44
C GLU A 433 24.26 -1.08 24.63
N LYS A 434 23.35 -1.69 25.39
CA LYS A 434 23.67 -2.47 26.59
C LYS A 434 23.72 -3.95 26.27
N GLN A 435 22.69 -4.42 25.56
CA GLN A 435 22.48 -5.83 25.26
C GLN A 435 21.71 -5.97 23.95
N ARG A 436 21.94 -7.09 23.27
CA ARG A 436 21.26 -7.50 22.04
C ARG A 436 20.95 -8.99 22.12
N PHE A 437 19.73 -9.35 21.76
CA PHE A 437 19.25 -10.73 21.78
C PHE A 437 18.62 -11.07 20.45
N GLN A 438 19.00 -12.23 19.90
CA GLN A 438 18.44 -12.72 18.65
C GLN A 438 17.18 -13.53 18.94
N LEU A 439 16.08 -13.23 18.23
CA LEU A 439 14.86 -14.02 18.31
C LEU A 439 14.88 -15.16 17.30
N ASN A 440 13.93 -16.09 17.45
CA ASN A 440 13.71 -17.16 16.48
C ASN A 440 13.52 -16.58 15.07
N GLU A 441 14.19 -17.21 14.10
CA GLU A 441 14.09 -16.85 12.69
C GLU A 441 12.63 -16.91 12.21
N ILE A 442 12.27 -15.94 11.37
CA ILE A 442 10.96 -15.88 10.74
C ILE A 442 11.07 -16.57 9.39
N LYS A 443 10.25 -17.60 9.18
CA LYS A 443 10.07 -18.19 7.85
C LYS A 443 9.22 -17.26 7.01
N TRP A 444 9.69 -16.98 5.81
CA TRP A 444 9.03 -16.12 4.83
C TRP A 444 9.09 -16.81 3.45
N ASN A 445 8.26 -16.36 2.52
CA ASN A 445 8.15 -16.95 1.18
C ASN A 445 8.61 -15.97 0.09
N GLU A 446 9.06 -16.49 -1.06
CA GLU A 446 9.59 -15.66 -2.14
C GLU A 446 8.55 -14.68 -2.74
N GLU A 447 7.25 -14.87 -2.54
CA GLU A 447 6.24 -13.89 -2.98
C GLU A 447 6.24 -12.61 -2.13
N GLU A 448 6.81 -12.66 -0.92
CA GLU A 448 7.02 -11.51 -0.05
C GLU A 448 8.23 -10.70 -0.53
N TYR A 449 9.21 -11.32 -1.22
CA TYR A 449 10.37 -10.62 -1.75
C TYR A 449 10.05 -9.93 -3.10
N ALA A 450 9.58 -8.69 -3.04
CA ALA A 450 9.36 -7.87 -4.22
C ALA A 450 10.68 -7.27 -4.69
N PHE A 451 11.27 -7.79 -5.77
CA PHE A 451 12.52 -7.23 -6.31
C PHE A 451 12.30 -5.95 -7.12
N ASN A 452 13.28 -5.06 -7.09
CA ASN A 452 13.45 -4.02 -8.09
C ASN A 452 13.93 -4.68 -9.39
N LYS A 453 13.13 -4.53 -10.44
CA LYS A 453 13.39 -5.14 -11.75
C LYS A 453 13.62 -4.09 -12.84
N ALA A 454 13.65 -2.81 -12.46
CA ALA A 454 13.89 -1.65 -13.33
C ALA A 454 15.39 -1.39 -13.58
N THR A 455 16.18 -2.44 -13.82
CA THR A 455 17.65 -2.33 -13.90
C THR A 455 18.21 -3.04 -15.12
N VAL A 456 19.29 -2.49 -15.67
CA VAL A 456 20.13 -3.15 -16.67
C VAL A 456 21.13 -4.03 -15.96
N TYR A 457 21.22 -5.29 -16.37
CA TYR A 457 22.12 -6.27 -15.76
C TYR A 457 23.32 -6.54 -16.67
N SER A 458 24.49 -6.73 -16.08
CA SER A 458 25.66 -7.28 -16.75
C SER A 458 25.63 -8.81 -16.75
N TYR A 459 26.49 -9.43 -17.56
CA TYR A 459 26.68 -10.88 -17.47
C TYR A 459 27.16 -11.31 -16.08
N GLN A 460 28.07 -10.53 -15.47
CA GLN A 460 28.56 -10.81 -14.12
C GLN A 460 27.42 -10.81 -13.10
N ASP A 461 26.48 -9.86 -13.20
CA ASP A 461 25.31 -9.82 -12.32
C ASP A 461 24.51 -11.11 -12.44
N THR A 462 24.20 -11.55 -13.66
CA THR A 462 23.42 -12.78 -13.84
C THR A 462 24.14 -14.03 -13.36
N GLN A 463 25.48 -14.02 -13.29
CA GLN A 463 26.27 -15.13 -12.76
C GLN A 463 26.40 -15.13 -11.22
N ASN A 464 26.04 -14.03 -10.54
CA ASN A 464 26.07 -13.98 -9.07
C ASN A 464 24.99 -14.86 -8.41
N GLY A 465 24.05 -15.38 -9.20
CA GLY A 465 22.98 -16.25 -8.75
C GLY A 465 21.85 -15.49 -8.07
N SER A 466 21.20 -16.10 -7.08
CA SER A 466 20.08 -15.50 -6.36
C SER A 466 20.44 -14.14 -5.76
N ARG A 467 19.60 -13.12 -5.98
CA ARG A 467 19.71 -11.81 -5.32
C ARG A 467 19.01 -11.80 -3.97
N ILE A 468 18.33 -12.89 -3.62
CA ILE A 468 17.80 -13.08 -2.28
C ILE A 468 18.95 -13.29 -1.33
N ASN A 469 19.05 -12.40 -0.34
CA ASN A 469 19.85 -12.67 0.83
C ASN A 469 18.98 -13.41 1.86
N ASP A 470 19.10 -14.74 1.93
CA ASP A 470 18.35 -15.59 2.87
C ASP A 470 18.59 -15.22 4.35
N LYS A 471 19.62 -14.41 4.65
CA LYS A 471 19.92 -13.91 5.99
C LYS A 471 19.21 -12.60 6.31
N GLU A 472 18.54 -12.00 5.35
CA GLU A 472 17.78 -10.76 5.50
C GLU A 472 16.28 -11.03 5.35
N TYR A 473 15.47 -10.16 5.96
CA TYR A 473 14.02 -10.23 5.87
C TYR A 473 13.53 -9.28 4.77
N PRO A 474 12.46 -9.64 4.02
CA PRO A 474 11.78 -8.71 3.12
C PRO A 474 11.22 -7.49 3.88
N ARG A 475 11.23 -6.29 3.28
CA ARG A 475 10.69 -5.09 3.96
C ARG A 475 9.20 -5.10 4.21
N ASN A 476 8.42 -5.80 3.41
CA ASN A 476 6.97 -5.97 3.59
C ASN A 476 6.61 -7.13 4.53
N LEU A 477 7.58 -7.89 5.04
CA LEU A 477 7.32 -8.97 5.97
C LEU A 477 6.86 -8.38 7.31
N THR A 478 5.66 -8.73 7.75
CA THR A 478 5.14 -8.34 9.07
C THR A 478 5.25 -9.50 10.06
N LYS A 479 5.46 -9.20 11.34
CA LYS A 479 5.47 -10.22 12.39
C LYS A 479 4.92 -9.66 13.70
N LYS A 480 3.97 -10.39 14.28
CA LYS A 480 3.50 -10.14 15.65
C LYS A 480 4.52 -10.63 16.68
N ARG A 481 4.88 -9.76 17.63
CA ARG A 481 5.74 -10.04 18.79
C ARG A 481 5.07 -9.46 20.05
N VAL A 482 4.79 -10.31 21.02
CA VAL A 482 4.15 -9.92 22.29
C VAL A 482 5.24 -9.57 23.31
N PHE A 483 5.11 -8.42 23.94
CA PHE A 483 6.02 -7.91 24.96
C PHE A 483 5.31 -7.88 26.31
N ASN A 484 5.98 -8.41 27.33
CA ASN A 484 5.64 -8.21 28.74
C ASN A 484 6.88 -7.62 29.42
N ILE A 485 6.78 -6.39 29.93
CA ILE A 485 7.88 -5.70 30.57
C ILE A 485 7.47 -5.28 31.97
N THR A 486 8.15 -5.82 32.98
CA THR A 486 8.00 -5.39 34.38
C THR A 486 9.10 -4.40 34.70
N VAL A 487 8.72 -3.18 35.06
CA VAL A 487 9.65 -2.12 35.44
C VAL A 487 9.63 -1.96 36.95
N ASN A 488 10.82 -1.97 37.55
CA ASN A 488 11.05 -1.62 38.95
C ASN A 488 12.02 -0.43 39.01
N LYS A 489 12.28 0.07 40.22
CA LYS A 489 13.19 1.21 40.43
C LYS A 489 14.60 1.03 39.86
N ASP A 490 15.18 -0.15 40.01
CA ASP A 490 16.59 -0.45 39.72
C ASP A 490 16.78 -1.41 38.54
N LYS A 491 15.72 -2.05 38.06
CA LYS A 491 15.79 -3.04 36.99
C LYS A 491 14.49 -3.14 36.18
N ILE A 492 14.62 -3.66 34.97
CA ILE A 492 13.51 -4.14 34.16
C ILE A 492 13.63 -5.65 33.93
N GLU A 493 12.50 -6.32 33.85
CA GLU A 493 12.37 -7.71 33.43
C GLU A 493 11.59 -7.72 32.12
N ILE A 494 12.16 -8.32 31.09
CA ILE A 494 11.61 -8.32 29.72
C ILE A 494 11.29 -9.76 29.36
N ASP A 495 10.07 -9.99 28.92
CA ASP A 495 9.62 -11.21 28.28
C ASP A 495 9.11 -10.90 26.87
N VAL A 496 9.60 -11.63 25.86
CA VAL A 496 9.15 -11.51 24.47
C VAL A 496 8.74 -12.88 23.95
N ASP A 497 7.47 -13.00 23.53
CA ASP A 497 6.82 -14.22 23.04
C ASP A 497 6.90 -15.44 23.98
N ASN A 498 7.23 -15.27 25.27
CA ASN A 498 7.63 -16.37 26.17
C ASN A 498 8.85 -17.17 25.66
N VAL A 499 9.68 -16.56 24.80
CA VAL A 499 10.89 -17.18 24.22
C VAL A 499 12.15 -16.51 24.77
N LEU A 500 12.12 -15.19 24.96
CA LEU A 500 13.18 -14.42 25.59
C LEU A 500 12.72 -14.00 26.98
N SER A 501 13.55 -14.20 28.01
CA SER A 501 13.31 -13.70 29.37
C SER A 501 14.62 -13.18 29.96
N GLU A 502 14.71 -11.86 30.15
CA GLU A 502 15.96 -11.18 30.50
C GLU A 502 15.74 -10.10 31.57
N THR A 503 16.75 -9.86 32.40
CA THR A 503 16.73 -8.81 33.43
C THR A 503 17.85 -7.81 33.21
N VAL A 504 17.52 -6.52 33.17
CA VAL A 504 18.48 -5.44 32.90
C VAL A 504 18.43 -4.38 33.99
N GLN A 505 19.61 -3.96 34.45
CA GLN A 505 19.74 -2.90 35.45
C GLN A 505 19.47 -1.52 34.83
N ILE A 506 18.68 -0.70 35.53
CA ILE A 506 18.43 0.69 35.20
C ILE A 506 19.53 1.54 35.82
N ASN A 507 20.14 2.42 35.02
CA ASN A 507 21.09 3.37 35.53
C ASN A 507 20.39 4.38 36.47
N PRO A 508 20.88 4.61 37.70
CA PRO A 508 20.26 5.55 38.65
C PRO A 508 20.16 7.01 38.17
N LEU A 509 20.89 7.38 37.12
CA LEU A 509 20.80 8.69 36.48
C LEU A 509 19.57 8.85 35.58
N LEU A 510 18.86 7.77 35.25
CA LEU A 510 17.61 7.78 34.49
C LEU A 510 16.44 8.02 35.44
N GLN A 511 16.13 9.29 35.68
CA GLN A 511 15.11 9.74 36.64
C GLN A 511 13.77 10.12 36.00
N GLY A 512 13.61 9.89 34.70
CA GLY A 512 12.35 10.12 34.02
C GLY A 512 11.25 9.19 34.49
N SER A 513 10.00 9.56 34.21
CA SER A 513 8.81 8.82 34.64
C SER A 513 7.82 8.58 33.51
N GLN A 514 8.16 8.95 32.27
CA GLN A 514 7.29 8.74 31.12
C GLN A 514 7.67 7.47 30.37
N ILE A 515 6.67 6.91 29.69
CA ILE A 515 6.87 5.88 28.66
C ILE A 515 6.56 6.44 27.29
N GLY A 516 6.98 5.73 26.26
CA GLY A 516 6.68 6.10 24.90
C GLY A 516 6.90 4.98 23.91
N PHE A 517 6.52 5.22 22.67
CA PHE A 517 6.81 4.33 21.56
C PHE A 517 7.55 5.06 20.46
N GLY A 518 8.39 4.35 19.73
CA GLY A 518 9.19 4.89 18.63
C GLY A 518 9.10 4.06 17.36
N ALA A 519 9.21 4.75 16.23
CA ALA A 519 9.24 4.18 14.89
C ALA A 519 10.45 4.72 14.13
N LEU A 520 11.31 3.84 13.62
CA LEU A 520 12.48 4.25 12.84
C LEU A 520 12.77 3.27 11.71
N TYR A 521 13.03 3.81 10.52
CA TYR A 521 13.39 3.01 9.35
C TYR A 521 14.76 2.33 9.51
N SER A 522 14.94 1.17 8.88
CA SER A 522 16.25 0.51 8.82
C SER A 522 17.09 1.08 7.68
N LYS A 523 18.33 1.44 8.01
CA LYS A 523 19.36 1.88 7.03
C LYS A 523 20.00 0.72 6.26
N LYS A 524 19.58 -0.52 6.50
CA LYS A 524 20.06 -1.67 5.71
C LYS A 524 19.78 -1.41 4.24
N ASP A 525 20.83 -1.49 3.43
CA ASP A 525 20.75 -1.31 1.99
C ASP A 525 20.07 -2.54 1.39
N THR A 526 18.84 -2.38 0.93
CA THR A 526 18.09 -3.43 0.23
C THR A 526 18.13 -3.11 -1.26
N SER A 527 19.34 -3.03 -1.83
CA SER A 527 19.58 -2.59 -3.21
C SER A 527 18.79 -3.38 -4.27
N HIS A 528 18.27 -4.55 -3.91
CA HIS A 528 17.49 -5.43 -4.79
C HIS A 528 15.98 -5.37 -4.55
N GLU A 529 15.48 -4.72 -3.50
CA GLU A 529 14.04 -4.64 -3.23
C GLU A 529 13.37 -3.49 -4.01
N GLN A 530 12.14 -3.74 -4.46
CA GLN A 530 11.34 -2.80 -5.24
C GLN A 530 11.06 -1.51 -4.46
N TYR A 531 10.87 -1.64 -3.14
CA TYR A 531 10.44 -0.56 -2.27
C TYR A 531 11.58 -0.21 -1.31
N ALA A 532 12.31 0.85 -1.60
CA ALA A 532 13.22 1.49 -0.66
C ALA A 532 12.50 2.68 -0.01
N ASP A 533 12.51 2.73 1.32
CA ASP A 533 11.79 3.74 2.08
C ASP A 533 12.60 4.25 3.28
N ASP A 534 12.51 5.55 3.54
CA ASP A 534 13.07 6.24 4.70
C ASP A 534 12.00 6.64 5.73
N ILE A 535 10.74 6.22 5.52
CA ILE A 535 9.61 6.31 6.44
C ILE A 535 9.26 4.90 6.93
N TYR A 536 8.85 4.79 8.20
CA TYR A 536 8.52 3.51 8.82
C TYR A 536 7.27 3.60 9.71
N ASP A 537 6.44 2.55 9.68
CA ASP A 537 5.26 2.39 10.51
C ASP A 537 5.50 1.39 11.64
N THR A 538 5.38 1.84 12.89
CA THR A 538 5.25 0.96 14.06
C THR A 538 3.78 0.72 14.36
N LEU A 539 3.36 -0.54 14.35
CA LEU A 539 1.99 -0.94 14.66
C LEU A 539 1.96 -1.62 16.02
N ILE A 540 1.15 -1.09 16.94
CA ILE A 540 1.09 -1.50 18.34
C ILE A 540 -0.33 -1.93 18.64
N GLU A 541 -0.52 -3.19 19.03
CA GLU A 541 -1.82 -3.74 19.44
C GLU A 541 -1.86 -3.98 20.97
N ASP A 542 -3.05 -3.86 21.55
CA ASP A 542 -3.39 -4.36 22.88
C ASP A 542 -2.51 -3.84 24.04
N ILE A 543 -2.24 -2.53 24.05
CA ILE A 543 -1.47 -1.87 25.12
C ILE A 543 -2.25 -1.96 26.44
N LEU A 544 -1.58 -2.45 27.47
CA LEU A 544 -2.04 -2.51 28.86
C LEU A 544 -0.89 -2.12 29.79
N ILE A 545 -1.12 -1.09 30.61
CA ILE A 545 -0.18 -0.64 31.63
C ILE A 545 -0.86 -0.76 32.99
N THR A 546 -0.25 -1.48 33.93
CA THR A 546 -0.76 -1.68 35.29
C THR A 546 0.25 -1.27 36.35
N ASP A 547 -0.22 -0.82 37.51
CA ASP A 547 0.64 -0.59 38.67
C ASP A 547 0.99 -1.90 39.40
N SER A 548 1.77 -1.79 40.48
CA SER A 548 2.16 -2.95 41.31
C SER A 548 1.01 -3.66 42.05
N LYS A 549 -0.22 -3.13 41.97
CA LYS A 549 -1.44 -3.70 42.57
C LYS A 549 -2.42 -4.19 41.49
N ASP A 550 -1.94 -4.36 40.26
CA ASP A 550 -2.72 -4.73 39.09
C ASP A 550 -3.85 -3.73 38.73
N GLN A 551 -3.74 -2.47 39.18
CA GLN A 551 -4.67 -1.42 38.76
C GLN A 551 -4.27 -0.89 37.39
N THR A 552 -5.22 -0.86 36.46
CA THR A 552 -5.01 -0.33 35.11
C THR A 552 -4.76 1.18 35.14
N ILE A 553 -3.58 1.59 34.67
CA ILE A 553 -3.19 2.97 34.41
C ILE A 553 -3.66 3.36 33.00
N PHE A 554 -3.40 2.49 32.03
CA PHE A 554 -3.82 2.69 30.64
C PHE A 554 -4.17 1.35 30.00
N THR A 555 -5.22 1.36 29.17
CA THR A 555 -5.48 0.26 28.25
C THR A 555 -6.22 0.75 27.03
N ASN A 556 -5.90 0.19 25.87
CA ASN A 556 -6.74 0.25 24.68
C ASN A 556 -7.24 -1.15 24.26
N GLN A 557 -7.10 -2.16 25.13
CA GLN A 557 -7.59 -3.50 24.83
C GLN A 557 -9.11 -3.51 24.69
N TYR A 558 -9.62 -4.34 23.78
CA TYR A 558 -11.05 -4.52 23.63
C TYR A 558 -11.71 -4.94 24.95
N THR A 559 -12.85 -4.31 25.26
CA THR A 559 -13.73 -4.84 26.29
C THR A 559 -14.28 -6.22 25.87
N ASN A 560 -14.76 -7.02 26.84
CA ASN A 560 -15.29 -8.36 26.56
C ASN A 560 -16.36 -8.38 25.46
N PHE A 561 -17.21 -7.35 25.39
CA PHE A 561 -18.24 -7.25 24.35
C PHE A 561 -17.67 -6.92 22.98
N GLU A 562 -16.76 -5.95 22.90
CA GLU A 562 -16.10 -5.56 21.64
C GLU A 562 -15.26 -6.71 21.08
N LYS A 563 -14.59 -7.47 21.94
CA LYS A 563 -13.84 -8.67 21.57
C LYS A 563 -14.73 -9.72 20.90
N VAL A 564 -15.95 -9.92 21.40
CA VAL A 564 -16.93 -10.84 20.79
C VAL A 564 -17.42 -10.31 19.44
N LYS A 565 -17.71 -9.00 19.34
CA LYS A 565 -18.12 -8.36 18.09
C LYS A 565 -17.02 -8.50 17.03
N HIS A 566 -15.78 -8.16 17.38
CA HIS A 566 -14.62 -8.25 16.50
C HIS A 566 -14.38 -9.69 16.01
N LYS A 567 -14.40 -10.68 16.91
CA LYS A 567 -14.28 -12.10 16.54
C LYS A 567 -15.37 -12.57 15.60
N THR A 568 -16.62 -12.16 15.84
CA THR A 568 -17.76 -12.53 14.98
C THR A 568 -17.59 -11.98 13.56
N ILE A 569 -17.21 -10.71 13.42
CA ILE A 569 -16.96 -10.06 12.12
C ILE A 569 -15.80 -10.74 11.40
N THR A 570 -14.69 -10.99 12.13
CA THR A 570 -13.50 -11.64 11.58
C THR A 570 -13.82 -13.06 11.08
N MET A 571 -14.57 -13.85 11.86
CA MET A 571 -15.00 -15.18 11.44
C MET A 571 -15.90 -15.13 10.21
N PHE A 572 -16.86 -14.19 10.16
CA PHE A 572 -17.72 -14.01 8.99
C PHE A 572 -16.90 -13.68 7.74
N ASN A 573 -15.95 -12.75 7.83
CA ASN A 573 -15.09 -12.39 6.70
C ASN A 573 -14.30 -13.59 6.18
N HIS A 574 -13.65 -14.37 7.06
CA HIS A 574 -12.93 -15.58 6.67
C HIS A 574 -13.83 -16.61 5.96
N VAL A 575 -15.09 -16.77 6.42
CA VAL A 575 -16.03 -17.65 5.74
C VAL A 575 -16.32 -17.15 4.33
N VAL A 576 -16.59 -15.85 4.16
CA VAL A 576 -16.84 -15.29 2.82
C VAL A 576 -15.59 -15.41 1.94
N ASP A 577 -14.39 -15.16 2.48
CA ASP A 577 -13.13 -15.29 1.75
C ASP A 577 -12.91 -16.72 1.26
N PHE A 578 -13.12 -17.71 2.13
CA PHE A 578 -13.07 -19.13 1.75
C PHE A 578 -14.01 -19.43 0.58
N PHE A 579 -15.23 -18.89 0.58
CA PHE A 579 -16.16 -19.10 -0.53
C PHE A 579 -15.71 -18.42 -1.83
N ILE A 580 -15.13 -17.22 -1.77
CA ILE A 580 -14.62 -16.51 -2.96
C ILE A 580 -13.37 -17.16 -3.53
N GLU A 581 -12.49 -17.69 -2.67
CA GLU A 581 -11.26 -18.35 -3.12
C GLU A 581 -11.51 -19.76 -3.65
N THR A 582 -12.54 -20.45 -3.13
CA THR A 582 -12.83 -21.85 -3.48
C THR A 582 -13.79 -21.99 -4.67
N PHE A 583 -14.74 -21.06 -4.84
CA PHE A 583 -15.81 -21.13 -5.85
C PHE A 583 -15.80 -19.91 -6.76
#